data_AF-A0A2Z2KTK8-F1
#
_entry.id   AF-A0A2Z2KTK8-F1
#
_cell.length_a   1.000
_cell.length_b   1.000
_cell.length_c   1.000
_cell.angle_alpha   90.00
_cell.angle_beta   90.00
_cell.angle_gamma   90.00
#
_symmetry.space_group_name_H-M   'P 1'
#
loop_
_entity.id
_entity.type
_entity.pdbx_description
1 polymer ?
#
loop_
_entity_poly.entity_id
_entity_poly.type
_entity_poly.pdbx_seq_one_letter_code
_entity_poly.pdbx_strand_id
1 'polypeptide(L)'
;MRLAAIGVMLLSLALLLFIVFRKKLGLAWLSLFGTHLILASLAIYIVNFSGWITEVYLPLNPATIGAVMILGLPGVLMLLGLRLTLF
;
A
#
# COMPACT_ATOMS: atom_id res chain seq x y z
N MET A 1 -23.26 26.54 8.26
CA MET A 1 -21.96 26.33 7.58
C MET A 1 -21.52 24.87 7.55
N ARG A 2 -21.42 24.14 8.68
CA ARG A 2 -21.04 22.70 8.69
C ARG A 2 -21.90 21.79 7.81
N LEU A 3 -23.23 21.93 7.84
CA LEU A 3 -24.15 21.13 7.02
C LEU A 3 -23.97 21.35 5.52
N ALA A 4 -23.69 22.60 5.11
CA ALA A 4 -23.41 22.91 3.71
C ALA A 4 -22.09 22.26 3.26
N ALA A 5 -21.05 22.30 4.09
CA ALA A 5 -19.77 21.66 3.78
C ALA A 5 -19.91 20.12 3.63
N ILE A 6 -20.67 19.48 4.53
CA ILE A 6 -20.95 18.03 4.43
C ILE A 6 -21.76 17.71 3.16
N GLY A 7 -22.77 18.53 2.84
CA GLY A 7 -23.57 18.38 1.63
C GLY A 7 -22.71 18.46 0.36
N VAL A 8 -21.82 19.46 0.28
CA VAL A 8 -20.87 19.59 -0.83
C VAL A 8 -19.93 18.39 -0.89
N MET A 9 -19.38 17.96 0.25
CA MET A 9 -18.47 16.81 0.29
C MET A 9 -19.12 15.52 -0.22
N LEU A 10 -20.35 15.23 0.24
CA LEU A 10 -21.10 14.05 -0.21
C LEU A 10 -21.45 14.12 -1.70
N LEU A 11 -21.89 15.27 -2.19
CA LEU A 11 -22.24 15.46 -3.60
C LEU A 11 -21.01 15.33 -4.49
N SER A 12 -19.89 15.96 -4.11
CA SER A 12 -18.61 15.86 -4.82
C SER A 12 -18.10 14.41 -4.84
N LEU A 13 -18.19 13.70 -3.72
CA LEU A 13 -17.80 12.28 -3.65
C LEU A 13 -18.68 11.41 -4.57
N ALA A 14 -20.00 11.62 -4.55
CA ALA A 14 -20.93 10.88 -5.40
C ALA A 14 -20.67 11.14 -6.89
N LEU A 15 -20.45 12.40 -7.29
CA LEU A 15 -20.11 12.77 -8.66
C LEU A 15 -18.76 12.17 -9.09
N LEU A 16 -17.76 12.18 -8.22
CA LEU A 16 -16.45 11.60 -8.50
C LEU A 16 -16.57 10.09 -8.74
N LEU A 17 -17.25 9.36 -7.84
CA LEU A 17 -17.50 7.93 -8.01
C LEU A 17 -18.25 7.65 -9.31
N PHE A 18 -19.29 8.43 -9.61
CA PHE A 18 -20.04 8.31 -10.86
C PHE A 18 -19.12 8.47 -12.09
N ILE A 19 -18.24 9.48 -12.11
CA ILE A 19 -17.28 9.71 -13.21
C ILE A 19 -16.29 8.54 -13.33
N VAL A 20 -15.72 8.07 -12.21
CA VAL A 20 -14.76 6.95 -12.19
C VAL A 20 -15.37 5.69 -12.82
N PHE A 21 -16.60 5.35 -12.46
CA PHE A 21 -17.31 4.19 -13.02
C PHE A 21 -17.73 4.43 -14.48
N ARG A 22 -18.32 5.60 -14.81
CA ARG A 22 -18.82 5.91 -16.17
C ARG A 22 -17.70 5.98 -17.20
N LYS A 23 -16.58 6.60 -16.86
CA LYS A 23 -15.46 6.81 -17.78
C LYS A 23 -14.52 5.62 -17.84
N LYS A 24 -14.79 4.55 -17.07
CA LYS A 24 -13.88 3.41 -16.92
C LYS A 24 -12.45 3.90 -16.70
N LEU A 25 -12.29 4.92 -15.84
CA LEU A 25 -10.98 5.55 -15.55
C LEU A 25 -9.97 4.56 -14.95
N GLY A 26 -10.42 3.33 -14.71
CA GLY A 26 -9.63 2.17 -15.02
C GLY A 26 -9.30 1.42 -13.75
N LEU A 27 -9.87 0.22 -13.64
CA LEU A 27 -9.31 -0.82 -12.78
C LEU A 27 -7.83 -1.07 -13.08
N ALA A 28 -7.29 -0.58 -14.20
CA ALA A 28 -5.88 -0.55 -14.54
C ALA A 28 -5.00 0.08 -13.44
N TRP A 29 -5.43 1.19 -12.81
CA TRP A 29 -4.67 1.76 -11.70
C TRP A 29 -4.73 0.87 -10.45
N LEU A 30 -5.89 0.25 -10.20
CA LEU A 30 -6.06 -0.72 -9.12
C LEU A 30 -5.23 -1.99 -9.36
N SER A 31 -5.11 -2.45 -10.61
CA SER A 31 -4.28 -3.61 -10.95
C SER A 31 -2.80 -3.27 -10.84
N LEU A 32 -2.38 -2.05 -11.20
CA LEU A 32 -1.00 -1.58 -11.08
C LEU A 32 -0.59 -1.40 -9.61
N PHE A 33 -1.47 -0.83 -8.79
CA PHE A 33 -1.29 -0.74 -7.35
C PHE A 33 -1.30 -2.12 -6.70
N GLY A 34 -2.26 -2.98 -7.10
CA GLY A 34 -2.40 -4.34 -6.61
C GLY A 34 -1.17 -5.20 -6.90
N THR A 35 -0.59 -5.13 -8.10
CA THR A 35 0.65 -5.85 -8.41
C THR A 35 1.82 -5.37 -7.57
N HIS A 36 1.96 -4.06 -7.34
CA HIS A 36 2.98 -3.55 -6.42
C HIS A 36 2.79 -4.08 -4.99
N LEU A 37 1.55 -4.07 -4.49
CA LEU A 37 1.23 -4.56 -3.15
C LEU A 37 1.50 -6.06 -3.01
N ILE A 38 1.09 -6.86 -4.01
CA ILE A 38 1.31 -8.31 -4.03
C ILE A 38 2.80 -8.64 -4.10
N LEU A 39 3.54 -7.96 -4.98
CA LEU A 39 4.99 -8.18 -5.08
C LEU A 39 5.69 -7.87 -3.76
N ALA A 40 5.30 -6.78 -3.11
CA ALA A 40 5.90 -6.39 -1.85
C ALA A 40 5.51 -7.34 -0.69
N SER A 41 4.26 -7.82 -0.65
CA SER A 41 3.84 -8.81 0.34
C SER A 41 4.57 -10.16 0.13
N LEU A 42 4.79 -10.58 -1.11
CA LEU A 42 5.61 -11.75 -1.44
C LEU A 42 7.05 -11.58 -0.98
N ALA A 43 7.65 -10.40 -1.17
CA ALA A 43 9.00 -10.12 -0.70
C ALA A 43 9.10 -10.22 0.83
N ILE A 44 8.15 -9.64 1.58
CA ILE A 44 8.11 -9.78 3.04
C ILE A 44 7.93 -11.24 3.46
N TYR A 45 7.08 -11.99 2.75
CA TYR A 45 6.91 -13.42 3.01
C TYR A 45 8.21 -14.20 2.84
N ILE A 46 8.95 -13.93 1.77
CA ILE A 46 10.26 -14.54 1.54
C ILE A 46 11.20 -14.21 2.71
N VAL A 47 11.25 -12.96 3.15
CA VAL A 47 12.12 -12.58 4.27
C VAL A 47 11.72 -13.29 5.56
N ASN A 48 10.44 -13.25 5.93
CA ASN A 48 10.00 -13.66 7.26
C ASN A 48 9.70 -15.16 7.40
N PHE A 49 9.30 -15.84 6.32
CA PHE A 49 8.71 -17.18 6.40
C PHE A 49 9.34 -18.21 5.48
N SER A 50 10.16 -17.84 4.49
CA SER A 50 10.77 -18.83 3.58
C SER A 50 11.87 -19.68 4.22
N GLY A 51 12.44 -19.23 5.34
CA GLY A 51 13.63 -19.84 5.92
C GLY A 51 14.91 -19.61 5.12
N TRP A 52 14.89 -18.77 4.07
CA TRP A 52 16.11 -18.40 3.32
C TRP A 52 16.90 -17.31 4.03
N ILE A 53 16.21 -16.44 4.77
CA ILE A 53 16.79 -15.39 5.60
C ILE A 53 16.34 -15.68 7.03
N THR A 54 17.10 -16.52 7.74
CA THR A 54 16.70 -17.07 9.05
C THR A 54 16.91 -16.11 10.22
N GLU A 55 17.76 -15.09 10.06
CA GLU A 55 18.15 -14.19 11.16
C GLU A 55 17.42 -12.83 11.12
N VAL A 56 16.66 -12.56 10.05
CA VAL A 56 15.99 -11.27 9.86
C VAL A 56 14.49 -11.41 9.87
N TYR A 57 13.84 -10.73 10.82
CA TYR A 57 12.39 -10.64 10.92
C TYR A 57 11.93 -9.20 10.77
N LEU A 58 11.09 -8.94 9.76
CA LEU A 58 10.39 -7.67 9.58
C LEU A 58 9.05 -7.69 10.34
N PRO A 59 8.85 -6.84 11.36
CA PRO A 59 7.59 -6.81 12.10
C PRO A 59 6.45 -6.32 11.19
N LEU A 60 5.30 -6.99 11.24
CA LEU A 60 4.08 -6.58 10.53
C LEU A 60 3.25 -5.63 11.39
N ASN A 61 3.62 -4.35 11.40
CA ASN A 61 2.91 -3.30 12.13
C ASN A 61 2.42 -2.21 11.15
N PRO A 62 1.58 -1.26 11.59
CA PRO A 62 1.05 -0.23 10.69
C PRO A 62 2.13 0.59 9.98
N ALA A 63 3.30 0.78 10.59
CA ALA A 63 4.39 1.55 10.01
C ALA A 63 5.09 0.78 8.86
N THR A 64 5.40 -0.50 9.04
CA THR A 64 6.00 -1.33 7.98
C THR A 64 5.03 -1.55 6.83
N ILE A 65 3.74 -1.79 7.14
CA ILE A 65 2.69 -1.90 6.13
C ILE A 65 2.56 -0.59 5.34
N GLY A 66 2.55 0.56 6.01
CA GLY A 66 2.46 1.86 5.36
C GLY A 66 3.66 2.16 4.45
N ALA A 67 4.89 1.90 4.92
CA ALA A 67 6.10 2.09 4.13
C ALA A 67 6.07 1.23 2.85
N VAL A 68 5.67 -0.03 2.98
CA VAL A 68 5.63 -0.98 1.87
C VAL A 68 4.46 -0.70 0.92
N MET A 69 3.34 -0.16 1.40
CA MET A 69 2.24 0.30 0.54
C MET A 69 2.63 1.48 -0.36
N ILE A 70 3.46 2.39 0.15
CA ILE A 70 3.90 3.58 -0.59
C ILE A 70 5.05 3.22 -1.54
N LEU A 71 6.03 2.46 -1.05
CA LEU A 71 7.28 2.21 -1.76
C LEU A 71 7.33 0.86 -2.49
N GLY A 72 6.42 -0.06 -2.22
CA GLY A 72 6.41 -1.40 -2.81
C GLY A 72 7.64 -2.24 -2.44
N LEU A 73 8.20 -2.94 -3.43
CA LEU A 73 9.43 -3.74 -3.27
C LEU A 73 10.61 -2.91 -2.72
N PRO A 74 10.89 -1.68 -3.21
CA PRO A 74 11.86 -0.78 -2.60
C PRO A 74 11.66 -0.55 -1.10
N GLY A 75 10.41 -0.49 -0.62
CA GLY A 75 10.10 -0.34 0.80
C GLY A 75 10.55 -1.55 1.62
N VAL A 76 10.38 -2.76 1.08
CA VAL A 76 10.84 -4.00 1.72
C VAL A 76 12.36 -4.04 1.81
N LEU A 77 13.05 -3.66 0.73
CA LEU A 77 14.53 -3.57 0.70
C LEU A 77 15.06 -2.51 1.68
N MET A 78 14.39 -1.36 1.76
CA MET A 78 14.72 -0.32 2.73
C MET A 78 14.59 -0.83 4.16
N LEU A 79 13.47 -1.48 4.49
CA LEU A 79 13.24 -2.04 5.83
C LEU A 79 14.25 -3.15 6.18
N LEU A 80 14.60 -3.99 5.21
CA LEU A 80 15.69 -4.96 5.34
C LEU A 80 17.03 -4.28 5.63
N GLY A 81 17.41 -3.28 4.84
CA GLY A 81 18.66 -2.54 5.04
C GLY A 81 18.73 -1.84 6.40
N LEU A 82 17.62 -1.22 6.81
CA LEU A 82 17.47 -0.64 8.16
C LEU A 82 17.64 -1.69 9.24
N ARG A 83 17.04 -2.87 9.06
CA ARG A 83 17.12 -3.96 10.03
C ARG A 83 18.53 -4.54 10.13
N LEU A 84 19.30 -4.57 9.06
CA LEU A 84 20.68 -5.07 9.03
C LEU A 84 21.72 -4.06 9.54
N THR A 85 21.38 -2.76 9.56
CA THR A 85 22.32 -1.69 9.91
C THR A 85 22.11 -1.12 11.31
N LEU A 86 20.86 -1.02 11.78
CA LEU A 86 20.53 -0.41 13.07
C LEU A 86 20.22 -1.42 14.18
N PHE A 87 19.97 -2.69 13.84
CA PHE A 87 19.52 -3.75 14.76
C PHE A 87 20.14 -5.09 14.39
#